data_AF-A0A6N6S0C6-F1
#
_entry.id   AF-A0A6N6S0C6-F1
#
_cell.length_a   1.000
_cell.length_b   1.000
_cell.length_c   1.000
_cell.angle_alpha   90.00
_cell.angle_beta   90.00
_cell.angle_gamma   90.00
#
_symmetry.space_group_name_H-M   'P 1'
#
loop_
_entity.id
_entity.type
_entity.pdbx_description
1 polymer ?
#
loop_
_entity_poly.entity_id
_entity_poly.type
_entity_poly.pdbx_seq_one_letter_code
_entity_poly.pdbx_strand_id
1 'polypeptide(L)'
;RILRDVIYTHPGREGLVPLLENVELRGPMKLFLEPLGGGVAETARPHVERLMWGLFSGDPGAVTDNAGAILGLGPGLTPSCDDFLAGLFLSLGFAGKLFYKNGDGRARFFKRAGDEILKSARKKTTVYSIGLIDDARRGEGPRAATGLIRSLLTGSPEETAASAKILLSMGATTGADTAVGIYYGVRFLISMREAEALYETA
;
A
#
# COMPACT_ATOMS: atom_id res chain seq x y z
N ARG A 1 -11.91 4.89 7.28
CA ARG A 1 -12.76 5.96 6.70
C ARG A 1 -11.98 7.26 6.59
N ILE A 2 -11.46 7.80 7.70
CA ILE A 2 -10.75 9.10 7.75
C ILE A 2 -9.54 9.19 6.81
N LEU A 3 -8.62 8.21 6.82
CA LEU A 3 -7.45 8.26 5.91
C LEU A 3 -7.87 8.34 4.44
N ARG A 4 -8.81 7.48 4.04
CA ARG A 4 -9.37 7.48 2.70
C ARG A 4 -9.95 8.86 2.35
N ASP A 5 -10.77 9.43 3.24
CA ASP A 5 -11.40 10.72 3.01
C ASP A 5 -10.36 11.86 2.93
N VAL A 6 -9.30 11.83 3.74
CA VAL A 6 -8.20 12.81 3.70
C VAL A 6 -7.40 12.70 2.40
N ILE A 7 -7.06 11.49 1.94
CA ILE A 7 -6.40 11.26 0.64
C ILE A 7 -7.25 11.87 -0.49
N TYR A 8 -8.57 11.69 -0.46
CA TYR A 8 -9.47 12.20 -1.50
C TYR A 8 -9.64 13.73 -1.56
N THR A 9 -9.56 14.38 -0.40
CA THR A 9 -9.65 15.84 -0.31
C THR A 9 -8.32 16.53 -0.65
N HIS A 10 -7.25 15.77 -0.89
CA HIS A 10 -5.97 16.32 -1.30
C HIS A 10 -6.00 16.74 -2.79
N PRO A 11 -5.36 17.86 -3.17
CA PRO A 11 -5.40 18.37 -4.55
C PRO A 11 -4.79 17.42 -5.59
N GLY A 12 -3.80 16.62 -5.21
CA GLY A 12 -3.18 15.60 -6.07
C GLY A 12 -3.99 14.30 -6.06
N ARG A 13 -4.79 14.06 -7.11
CA ARG A 13 -5.57 12.82 -7.32
C ARG A 13 -4.96 11.90 -8.40
N GLU A 14 -3.68 12.09 -8.69
CA GLU A 14 -2.94 11.33 -9.70
C GLU A 14 -2.34 10.05 -9.11
N GLY A 15 -1.57 9.30 -9.91
CA GLY A 15 -0.92 8.06 -9.46
C GLY A 15 -1.94 6.95 -9.16
N LEU A 16 -1.92 6.45 -7.93
CA LEU A 16 -2.73 5.32 -7.45
C LEU A 16 -3.89 5.72 -6.52
N VAL A 17 -4.10 7.02 -6.27
CA VAL A 17 -5.30 7.50 -5.55
C VAL A 17 -6.61 6.94 -6.11
N PRO A 18 -6.80 6.82 -7.45
CA PRO A 18 -8.02 6.22 -8.02
C PRO A 18 -8.26 4.74 -7.69
N LEU A 19 -7.27 4.01 -7.14
CA LEU A 19 -7.51 2.63 -6.66
C LEU A 19 -8.43 2.58 -5.44
N LEU A 20 -8.46 3.65 -4.65
CA LEU A 20 -9.37 3.73 -3.50
C LEU A 20 -10.82 3.96 -3.94
N GLU A 21 -11.06 4.29 -5.22
CA GLU A 21 -12.37 4.59 -5.76
C GLU A 21 -13.13 3.30 -6.06
N ASN A 22 -14.29 3.13 -5.43
CA ASN A 22 -15.27 2.12 -5.82
C ASN A 22 -16.66 2.78 -5.89
N VAL A 23 -17.19 2.84 -7.11
CA VAL A 23 -18.61 2.87 -7.60
C VAL A 23 -19.64 3.83 -6.95
N GLU A 24 -19.49 4.27 -5.71
CA GLU A 24 -20.50 5.08 -5.02
C GLU A 24 -20.60 6.53 -5.53
N LEU A 25 -19.60 7.02 -6.27
CA LEU A 25 -19.60 8.38 -6.85
C LEU A 25 -20.06 8.43 -8.32
N ARG A 26 -20.12 7.29 -9.01
CA ARG A 26 -20.59 7.21 -10.41
C ARG A 26 -21.61 6.07 -10.49
N GLY A 27 -22.89 6.44 -10.56
CA GLY A 27 -23.97 5.48 -10.79
C GLY A 27 -23.64 4.53 -11.95
N PRO A 28 -24.19 3.30 -11.94
CA PRO A 28 -23.68 2.13 -12.67
C PRO A 28 -23.50 2.32 -14.19
N MET A 29 -24.10 3.34 -14.80
CA MET A 29 -23.98 3.63 -16.23
C MET A 29 -22.83 4.58 -16.62
N LYS A 30 -22.28 5.39 -15.70
CA LYS A 30 -21.22 6.37 -16.03
C LYS A 30 -19.80 5.77 -16.07
N LEU A 31 -19.63 4.54 -15.60
CA LEU A 31 -18.36 3.79 -15.67
C LEU A 31 -18.11 3.19 -17.06
N PHE A 32 -19.15 3.03 -17.90
CA PHE A 32 -19.06 2.36 -19.20
C PHE A 32 -19.06 3.30 -20.41
N LEU A 33 -19.16 4.63 -20.20
CA LEU A 33 -19.42 5.60 -21.26
C LEU A 33 -18.27 6.61 -21.50
N GLU A 34 -17.27 6.66 -20.63
CA GLU A 34 -16.08 7.48 -20.85
C GLU A 34 -14.88 6.56 -21.13
N PRO A 35 -14.04 6.84 -22.14
CA PRO A 35 -12.81 6.11 -22.32
C PRO A 35 -11.99 6.22 -21.03
N LEU A 36 -11.75 5.09 -20.36
CA LEU A 36 -10.80 5.01 -19.27
C LEU A 36 -9.42 5.30 -19.89
N GLY A 37 -8.94 6.52 -19.71
CA GLY A 37 -7.69 6.96 -20.29
C GLY A 37 -6.51 6.40 -19.52
N GLY A 38 -5.99 5.23 -19.91
CA GLY A 38 -4.59 4.79 -19.82
C GLY A 38 -3.76 5.22 -18.59
N GLY A 39 -4.35 5.26 -17.40
CA GLY A 39 -3.72 5.79 -16.20
C GLY A 39 -2.85 4.75 -15.48
N VAL A 40 -1.92 5.22 -14.64
CA VAL A 40 -1.09 4.35 -13.78
C VAL A 40 -1.97 3.43 -12.94
N ALA A 41 -3.01 3.96 -12.29
CA ALA A 41 -3.96 3.18 -11.49
C ALA A 41 -4.69 2.08 -12.29
N GLU A 42 -5.11 2.39 -13.51
CA GLU A 42 -5.81 1.43 -14.37
C GLU A 42 -4.89 0.26 -14.76
N THR A 43 -3.66 0.59 -15.16
CA THR A 43 -2.63 -0.40 -15.50
C THR A 43 -2.22 -1.24 -14.29
N ALA A 44 -2.11 -0.62 -13.11
CA ALA A 44 -1.67 -1.28 -11.89
C ALA A 44 -2.76 -2.17 -11.25
N ARG A 45 -4.04 -1.81 -11.37
CA ARG A 45 -5.18 -2.47 -10.70
C ARG A 45 -5.15 -4.00 -10.77
N PRO A 46 -5.10 -4.65 -11.95
CA PRO A 46 -5.14 -6.11 -12.04
C PRO A 46 -3.94 -6.80 -11.37
N HIS A 47 -2.82 -6.10 -11.23
CA HIS A 47 -1.64 -6.60 -10.52
C HIS A 47 -1.75 -6.35 -9.02
N VAL A 48 -2.23 -5.18 -8.60
CA VAL A 48 -2.49 -4.89 -7.18
C VAL A 48 -3.48 -5.89 -6.60
N GLU A 49 -4.58 -6.18 -7.30
CA GLU A 49 -5.58 -7.16 -6.85
C GLU A 49 -4.97 -8.57 -6.69
N ARG A 50 -4.20 -9.04 -7.67
CA ARG A 50 -3.53 -10.34 -7.60
C ARG A 50 -2.43 -10.39 -6.54
N LEU A 51 -1.70 -9.30 -6.33
CA LEU A 51 -0.72 -9.16 -5.27
C LEU A 51 -1.40 -9.30 -3.90
N MET A 52 -2.51 -8.58 -3.67
CA MET A 52 -3.26 -8.66 -2.42
C MET A 52 -3.86 -10.05 -2.19
N TRP A 53 -4.35 -10.71 -3.25
CA TRP A 53 -4.80 -12.09 -3.17
C TRP A 53 -3.66 -13.06 -2.83
N GLY A 54 -2.47 -12.87 -3.41
CA GLY A 54 -1.28 -13.63 -3.06
C GLY A 54 -0.87 -13.46 -1.60
N LEU A 55 -0.96 -12.23 -1.06
CA LEU A 55 -0.72 -11.97 0.35
C LEU A 55 -1.74 -12.70 1.24
N PHE A 56 -3.02 -12.71 0.86
CA PHE A 56 -4.09 -13.38 1.60
C PHE A 56 -3.97 -14.91 1.58
N SER A 57 -3.70 -15.48 0.40
CA SER A 57 -3.59 -16.93 0.20
C SER A 57 -2.24 -17.51 0.61
N GLY A 58 -1.26 -16.67 0.98
CA GLY A 58 0.08 -17.12 1.32
C GLY A 58 0.89 -17.61 0.12
N ASP A 59 0.57 -17.14 -1.09
CA ASP A 59 1.27 -17.48 -2.33
C ASP A 59 2.39 -16.46 -2.61
N PRO A 60 3.67 -16.81 -2.32
CA PRO A 60 4.77 -15.90 -2.56
C PRO A 60 4.99 -15.63 -4.05
N GLY A 61 4.69 -16.58 -4.94
CA GLY A 61 4.83 -16.42 -6.39
C GLY A 61 3.93 -15.31 -6.90
N ALA A 62 2.63 -15.41 -6.59
CA ALA A 62 1.65 -14.39 -6.96
C ALA A 62 2.01 -12.99 -6.44
N VAL A 63 2.55 -12.87 -5.21
CA VAL A 63 3.00 -11.58 -4.67
C VAL A 63 4.17 -11.04 -5.48
N THR A 64 5.21 -11.86 -5.70
CA THR A 64 6.44 -11.41 -6.36
C THR A 64 6.25 -11.09 -7.84
N ASP A 65 5.47 -11.89 -8.57
CA ASP A 65 5.20 -11.69 -9.99
C ASP A 65 4.41 -10.40 -10.22
N ASN A 66 3.36 -10.16 -9.42
CA ASN A 66 2.50 -9.00 -9.60
C ASN A 66 3.13 -7.71 -9.07
N ALA A 67 3.88 -7.76 -7.96
CA ALA A 67 4.72 -6.62 -7.56
C ALA A 67 5.77 -6.32 -8.64
N GLY A 68 6.39 -7.38 -9.19
CA GLY A 68 7.34 -7.30 -10.30
C GLY A 68 6.77 -6.65 -11.56
N ALA A 69 5.49 -6.83 -11.84
CA ALA A 69 4.83 -6.28 -13.02
C ALA A 69 4.57 -4.77 -12.94
N ILE A 70 4.47 -4.21 -11.73
CA ILE A 70 4.20 -2.78 -11.50
C ILE A 70 5.41 -2.00 -11.00
N LEU A 71 6.52 -2.65 -10.64
CA LEU A 71 7.77 -1.95 -10.28
C LEU A 71 8.22 -1.03 -11.43
N GLY A 72 8.49 0.23 -11.09
CA GLY A 72 8.87 1.27 -12.04
C GLY A 72 7.71 1.91 -12.79
N LEU A 73 6.45 1.50 -12.54
CA LEU A 73 5.28 2.06 -13.20
C LEU A 73 4.85 3.39 -12.54
N GLY A 74 4.91 4.46 -13.32
CA GLY A 74 4.61 5.83 -12.92
C GLY A 74 5.77 6.79 -13.23
N PRO A 75 5.53 8.09 -13.35
CA PRO A 75 6.57 9.06 -13.67
C PRO A 75 7.47 9.37 -12.46
N GLY A 76 8.64 9.95 -12.71
CA GLY A 76 9.47 10.60 -11.69
C GLY A 76 10.58 9.71 -11.09
N LEU A 77 11.23 10.25 -10.04
CA LEU A 77 12.33 9.58 -9.34
C LEU A 77 11.85 8.44 -8.44
N THR A 78 10.62 8.52 -7.95
CA THR A 78 9.94 7.45 -7.23
C THR A 78 8.62 7.17 -7.96
N PRO A 79 8.61 6.21 -8.90
CA PRO A 79 7.40 5.84 -9.60
C PRO A 79 6.25 5.48 -8.65
N SER A 80 5.03 5.90 -8.98
CA SER A 80 3.83 5.73 -8.14
C SER A 80 3.63 4.31 -7.60
N CYS A 81 3.86 3.28 -8.41
CA CYS A 81 3.70 1.91 -7.96
C CYS A 81 4.79 1.47 -6.97
N ASP A 82 5.97 2.09 -7.02
CA ASP A 82 7.03 1.82 -6.04
C ASP A 82 6.70 2.47 -4.69
N ASP A 83 6.18 3.71 -4.71
CA ASP A 83 5.74 4.41 -3.50
C ASP A 83 4.59 3.65 -2.82
N PHE A 84 3.65 3.12 -3.60
CA PHE A 84 2.62 2.20 -3.11
C PHE A 84 3.21 0.91 -2.51
N LEU A 85 4.12 0.23 -3.21
CA LEU A 85 4.74 -1.00 -2.70
C LEU A 85 5.53 -0.72 -1.41
N ALA A 86 6.24 0.41 -1.33
CA ALA A 86 6.93 0.86 -0.13
C ALA A 86 5.94 1.09 1.01
N GLY A 87 4.84 1.82 0.80
CA GLY A 87 3.81 2.04 1.81
C GLY A 87 3.12 0.75 2.31
N LEU A 88 2.86 -0.18 1.38
CA LEU A 88 2.28 -1.50 1.68
C LEU A 88 3.23 -2.34 2.55
N PHE A 89 4.47 -2.55 2.10
CA PHE A 89 5.43 -3.38 2.82
C PHE A 89 5.93 -2.74 4.11
N LEU A 90 6.01 -1.41 4.17
CA LEU A 90 6.25 -0.69 5.42
C LEU A 90 5.15 -1.00 6.43
N SER A 91 3.88 -1.00 6.00
CA SER A 91 2.76 -1.34 6.88
C SER A 91 2.80 -2.79 7.33
N LEU A 92 3.05 -3.73 6.41
CA LEU A 92 3.19 -5.15 6.76
C LEU A 92 4.36 -5.40 7.72
N GLY A 93 5.49 -4.73 7.52
CA GLY A 93 6.68 -4.87 8.37
C GLY A 93 6.59 -4.15 9.71
N PHE A 94 6.02 -2.94 9.74
CA PHE A 94 5.88 -2.12 10.95
C PHE A 94 4.70 -2.58 11.80
N ALA A 95 3.49 -2.62 11.23
CA ALA A 95 2.29 -3.02 11.96
C ALA A 95 2.23 -4.53 12.19
N GLY A 96 2.79 -5.34 11.28
CA GLY A 96 2.89 -6.79 11.48
C GLY A 96 3.67 -7.17 12.73
N LYS A 97 4.68 -6.39 13.14
CA LYS A 97 5.41 -6.60 14.42
C LYS A 97 4.52 -6.37 15.65
N LEU A 98 3.47 -5.56 15.53
CA LEU A 98 2.51 -5.31 16.61
C LEU A 98 1.46 -6.44 16.70
N PHE A 99 1.05 -7.00 15.56
CA PHE A 99 0.01 -8.04 15.52
C PHE A 99 0.56 -9.45 15.69
N TYR A 100 1.77 -9.74 15.23
CA TYR A 100 2.34 -11.08 15.22
C TYR A 100 3.56 -11.17 16.12
N LYS A 101 3.64 -12.24 16.94
CA LYS A 101 4.79 -12.49 17.80
C LYS A 101 6.03 -12.82 16.97
N ASN A 102 7.21 -12.62 17.56
CA ASN A 102 8.47 -13.07 16.98
C ASN A 102 8.40 -14.57 16.66
N GLY A 103 8.67 -14.93 15.40
CA GLY A 103 8.58 -16.32 14.95
C GLY A 103 7.23 -16.74 14.36
N ASP A 104 6.28 -15.82 14.17
CA ASP A 104 5.06 -16.08 13.40
C ASP A 104 5.38 -16.33 11.90
N GLY A 105 4.70 -17.32 11.31
CA GLY A 105 4.86 -17.67 9.89
C GLY A 105 4.52 -16.53 8.93
N ARG A 106 3.52 -15.71 9.27
CA ARG A 106 3.06 -14.56 8.46
C ARG A 106 4.07 -13.42 8.48
N ALA A 107 4.62 -13.10 9.65
CA ALA A 107 5.70 -12.11 9.75
C ALA A 107 6.92 -12.52 8.92
N ARG A 108 7.30 -13.81 8.94
CA ARG A 108 8.35 -14.35 8.06
C ARG A 108 7.96 -14.28 6.58
N PHE A 109 6.70 -14.56 6.25
CA PHE A 109 6.20 -14.50 4.88
C PHE A 109 6.29 -13.09 4.31
N PHE A 110 5.78 -12.06 5.00
CA PHE A 110 5.86 -10.67 4.52
C PHE A 110 7.31 -10.21 4.34
N LYS A 111 8.20 -10.58 5.28
CA LYS A 111 9.63 -10.28 5.14
C LYS A 111 10.22 -10.93 3.89
N ARG A 112 9.95 -12.22 3.66
CA ARG A 112 10.43 -12.95 2.46
C ARG A 112 9.89 -12.35 1.17
N ALA A 113 8.61 -12.01 1.13
CA ALA A 113 8.01 -11.35 -0.02
C ALA A 113 8.68 -9.99 -0.31
N GLY A 114 8.94 -9.18 0.71
CA GLY A 114 9.68 -7.92 0.56
C GLY A 114 11.12 -8.11 0.09
N ASP A 115 11.81 -9.15 0.59
CA ASP A 115 13.17 -9.50 0.17
C ASP A 115 13.23 -9.90 -1.33
N GLU A 116 12.22 -10.63 -1.84
CA GLU A 116 12.12 -10.97 -3.27
C GLU A 116 11.75 -9.76 -4.14
N ILE A 117 10.85 -8.90 -3.67
CA ILE A 117 10.49 -7.66 -4.38
C ILE A 117 11.71 -6.76 -4.52
N LEU A 118 12.55 -6.63 -3.48
CA LEU A 118 13.79 -5.86 -3.57
C LEU A 118 14.72 -6.38 -4.67
N LYS A 119 14.83 -7.70 -4.87
CA LYS A 119 15.64 -8.27 -5.96
C LYS A 119 15.10 -7.84 -7.33
N SER A 120 13.78 -7.80 -7.49
CA SER A 120 13.13 -7.31 -8.71
C SER A 120 13.30 -5.81 -8.90
N ALA A 121 13.18 -5.02 -7.82
CA ALA A 121 13.30 -3.57 -7.84
C ALA A 121 14.67 -3.13 -8.37
N ARG A 122 15.74 -3.83 -7.98
CA ARG A 122 17.12 -3.58 -8.47
C ARG A 122 17.28 -3.63 -9.98
N LYS A 123 16.33 -4.23 -10.71
CA LYS A 123 16.36 -4.36 -12.18
C LYS A 123 15.29 -3.54 -12.89
N LYS A 124 14.30 -3.03 -12.17
CA LYS A 124 13.05 -2.50 -12.75
C LYS A 124 12.74 -1.06 -12.39
N THR A 125 13.44 -0.48 -11.42
CA THR A 125 13.18 0.91 -11.00
C THR A 125 14.46 1.68 -10.63
N THR A 126 14.30 2.90 -10.13
CA THR A 126 15.34 3.87 -9.79
C THR A 126 16.09 3.48 -8.52
N VAL A 127 17.30 4.04 -8.37
CA VAL A 127 18.11 3.89 -7.15
C VAL A 127 17.40 4.42 -5.88
N TYR A 128 16.55 5.43 -6.03
CA TYR A 128 15.79 6.01 -4.92
C TYR A 128 14.69 5.04 -4.44
N SER A 129 13.88 4.51 -5.37
CA SER A 129 12.85 3.51 -5.06
C SER A 129 13.43 2.23 -4.47
N ILE A 130 14.61 1.79 -4.93
CA ILE A 130 15.31 0.63 -4.35
C ILE A 130 15.59 0.87 -2.86
N GLY A 131 16.05 2.07 -2.48
CA GLY A 131 16.27 2.43 -1.07
C GLY A 131 14.98 2.44 -0.25
N LEU A 132 13.92 3.04 -0.78
CA LEU A 132 12.61 3.08 -0.11
C LEU A 132 12.04 1.68 0.15
N ILE A 133 12.13 0.78 -0.84
CA ILE A 133 11.69 -0.61 -0.71
C ILE A 133 12.57 -1.39 0.27
N ASP A 134 13.88 -1.13 0.28
CA ASP A 134 14.83 -1.75 1.18
C ASP A 134 14.59 -1.39 2.65
N ASP A 135 14.21 -0.15 2.93
CA ASP A 135 13.78 0.29 4.26
C ASP A 135 12.40 -0.31 4.60
N ALA A 136 11.43 -0.18 3.69
CA ALA A 136 10.05 -0.61 3.90
C ALA A 136 9.94 -2.10 4.27
N ARG A 137 10.67 -2.99 3.59
CA ARG A 137 10.66 -4.44 3.91
C ARG A 137 11.18 -4.76 5.32
N ARG A 138 11.96 -3.86 5.93
CA ARG A 138 12.45 -3.99 7.32
C ARG A 138 11.48 -3.39 8.34
N GLY A 139 10.39 -2.78 7.86
CA GLY A 139 9.45 -2.00 8.65
C GLY A 139 10.03 -0.63 9.03
N GLU A 140 10.92 -0.08 8.21
CA GLU A 140 11.58 1.21 8.40
C GLU A 140 11.19 2.16 7.26
N GLY A 141 11.14 3.46 7.52
CA GLY A 141 10.78 4.42 6.49
C GLY A 141 10.63 5.83 7.06
N PRO A 142 10.20 6.80 6.22
CA PRO A 142 10.03 8.18 6.63
C PRO A 142 9.17 8.32 7.90
N ARG A 143 9.52 9.28 8.76
CA ARG A 143 8.75 9.57 9.99
C ARG A 143 7.28 9.90 9.70
N ALA A 144 7.00 10.56 8.58
CA ALA A 144 5.64 10.85 8.14
C ALA A 144 4.83 9.56 7.88
N ALA A 145 5.42 8.59 7.19
CA ALA A 145 4.77 7.32 6.86
C ALA A 145 4.58 6.43 8.10
N THR A 146 5.63 6.25 8.91
CA THR A 146 5.54 5.48 10.17
C THR A 146 4.64 6.16 11.20
N GLY A 147 4.61 7.49 11.24
CA GLY A 147 3.69 8.28 12.06
C GLY A 147 2.22 8.10 11.66
N LEU A 148 1.93 8.04 10.35
CA LEU A 148 0.60 7.70 9.86
C LEU A 148 0.20 6.26 10.24
N ILE A 149 1.09 5.28 10.07
CA ILE A 149 0.79 3.89 10.47
C ILE A 149 0.49 3.82 11.97
N ARG A 150 1.28 4.51 12.81
CA ARG A 150 1.04 4.54 14.26
C ARG A 150 -0.32 5.16 14.60
N SER A 151 -0.64 6.33 14.04
CA SER A 151 -1.92 7.00 14.33
C SER A 151 -3.13 6.19 13.86
N LEU A 152 -3.02 5.47 12.74
CA LEU A 152 -4.07 4.54 12.30
C LEU A 152 -4.35 3.40 13.28
N LEU A 153 -3.33 2.94 14.00
CA LEU A 153 -3.43 1.77 14.88
C LEU A 153 -3.83 2.15 16.30
N THR A 154 -3.35 3.30 16.80
CA THR A 154 -3.47 3.66 18.22
C THR A 154 -3.93 5.10 18.45
N GLY A 155 -4.03 5.91 17.41
CA GLY A 155 -4.33 7.34 17.52
C GLY A 155 -5.81 7.67 17.36
N SER A 156 -6.14 8.94 17.61
CA SER A 156 -7.47 9.48 17.39
C SER A 156 -7.75 9.74 15.89
N PRO A 157 -9.03 9.90 15.51
CA PRO A 157 -9.43 10.45 14.22
C PRO A 157 -8.64 11.69 13.76
N GLU A 158 -8.47 12.66 14.66
CA GLU A 158 -7.80 13.94 14.41
C GLU A 158 -6.29 13.75 14.22
N GLU A 159 -5.66 12.91 15.05
CA GLU A 159 -4.23 12.57 14.94
C GLU A 159 -3.93 11.84 13.63
N THR A 160 -4.83 10.94 13.22
CA THR A 160 -4.74 10.24 11.93
C THR A 160 -4.84 11.24 10.77
N ALA A 161 -5.80 12.17 10.82
CA ALA A 161 -5.97 13.18 9.79
C ALA A 161 -4.76 14.13 9.70
N ALA A 162 -4.19 14.53 10.85
CA ALA A 162 -2.98 15.35 10.89
C ALA A 162 -1.77 14.62 10.30
N SER A 163 -1.56 13.36 10.70
CA SER A 163 -0.46 12.53 10.18
C SER A 163 -0.58 12.27 8.68
N ALA A 164 -1.80 12.04 8.19
CA ALA A 164 -2.08 11.87 6.77
C ALA A 164 -1.73 13.14 5.98
N LYS A 165 -2.11 14.33 6.47
CA LYS A 165 -1.75 15.61 5.84
C LYS A 165 -0.23 15.82 5.75
N ILE A 166 0.50 15.44 6.79
CA ILE A 166 1.97 15.50 6.80
C ILE A 166 2.54 14.61 5.68
N LEU A 167 2.10 13.35 5.60
CA LEU A 167 2.56 12.44 4.54
C LEU A 167 2.19 12.94 3.15
N LEU A 168 0.96 13.42 2.95
CA LEU A 168 0.48 13.92 1.66
C LEU A 168 1.24 15.17 1.18
N SER A 169 1.88 15.92 2.06
CA SER A 169 2.73 17.06 1.66
C SER A 169 4.08 16.63 1.04
N MET A 170 4.38 15.34 0.97
CA MET A 170 5.63 14.81 0.41
C MET A 170 5.54 14.58 -1.10
N GLY A 171 6.39 15.28 -1.85
CA GLY A 171 6.52 15.09 -3.30
C GLY A 171 5.24 15.48 -4.07
N ALA A 172 5.23 15.23 -5.38
CA ALA A 172 4.04 15.50 -6.21
C ALA A 172 2.95 14.45 -5.97
N THR A 173 3.30 13.17 -6.12
CA THR A 173 2.37 12.03 -5.91
C THR A 173 2.85 11.06 -4.84
N THR A 174 4.15 11.08 -4.50
CA THR A 174 4.81 10.15 -3.56
C THR A 174 4.06 9.98 -2.25
N GLY A 175 3.69 11.08 -1.60
CA GLY A 175 2.95 11.05 -0.34
C GLY A 175 1.59 10.36 -0.46
N ALA A 176 0.87 10.62 -1.54
CA ALA A 176 -0.43 10.02 -1.81
C ALA A 176 -0.33 8.54 -2.16
N ASP A 177 0.59 8.16 -3.05
CA ASP A 177 0.81 6.78 -3.46
C ASP A 177 1.29 5.91 -2.28
N THR A 178 2.19 6.44 -1.45
CA THR A 178 2.60 5.81 -0.18
C THR A 178 1.41 5.65 0.77
N ALA A 179 0.55 6.66 0.89
CA ALA A 179 -0.63 6.60 1.75
C ALA A 179 -1.65 5.54 1.27
N VAL A 180 -1.81 5.36 -0.04
CA VAL A 180 -2.62 4.27 -0.63
C VAL A 180 -2.04 2.91 -0.24
N GLY A 181 -0.72 2.73 -0.38
CA GLY A 181 -0.04 1.51 0.05
C GLY A 181 -0.26 1.22 1.55
N ILE A 182 -0.12 2.25 2.38
CA ILE A 182 -0.36 2.15 3.83
C ILE A 182 -1.80 1.74 4.14
N TYR A 183 -2.77 2.34 3.46
CA TYR A 183 -4.18 2.00 3.61
C TYR A 183 -4.43 0.51 3.33
N TYR A 184 -3.90 0.00 2.21
CA TYR A 184 -4.02 -1.42 1.85
C TYR A 184 -3.38 -2.33 2.90
N GLY A 185 -2.15 -2.03 3.33
CA GLY A 185 -1.42 -2.86 4.28
C GLY A 185 -2.08 -2.93 5.66
N VAL A 186 -2.49 -1.78 6.22
CA VAL A 186 -3.17 -1.75 7.53
C VAL A 186 -4.54 -2.44 7.45
N ARG A 187 -5.33 -2.18 6.40
CA ARG A 187 -6.64 -2.86 6.23
C ARG A 187 -6.49 -4.37 6.10
N PHE A 188 -5.50 -4.83 5.33
CA PHE A 188 -5.20 -6.25 5.19
C PHE A 188 -4.91 -6.90 6.55
N LEU A 189 -4.03 -6.29 7.36
CA LEU A 189 -3.68 -6.82 8.68
C LEU A 189 -4.88 -6.87 9.65
N ILE A 190 -5.72 -5.82 9.65
CA ILE A 190 -6.93 -5.77 10.48
C ILE A 190 -7.91 -6.88 10.05
N SER A 191 -8.17 -7.03 8.75
CA SER A 191 -9.09 -8.05 8.25
C SER A 191 -8.61 -9.49 8.51
N MET A 192 -7.29 -9.73 8.45
CA MET A 192 -6.72 -11.03 8.86
C MET A 192 -7.01 -11.33 10.34
N ARG A 193 -6.85 -10.33 11.22
CA ARG A 193 -7.14 -10.45 12.65
C ARG A 193 -8.62 -10.66 12.95
N GLU A 194 -9.50 -9.91 12.27
CA GLU A 194 -10.95 -10.09 12.38
C GLU A 194 -11.37 -11.51 11.97
N ALA A 195 -10.82 -12.05 10.89
CA ALA A 195 -11.08 -13.42 10.46
C ALA A 195 -10.58 -14.45 11.48
N GLU A 196 -9.38 -14.29 12.03
CA GLU A 196 -8.84 -15.19 13.05
C GLU A 196 -9.70 -15.22 14.33
N ALA A 197 -10.16 -14.05 14.80
CA ALA A 197 -11.02 -13.96 15.97
C ALA A 197 -12.37 -14.67 15.78
N LEU A 198 -12.93 -14.63 14.57
CA LEU A 198 -14.16 -15.36 14.24
C LEU A 198 -13.97 -16.89 14.30
N TYR A 199 -12.79 -17.40 13.95
CA TYR A 199 -12.48 -18.84 14.04
C TYR A 199 -12.09 -19.30 15.44
N GLU A 200 -11.53 -18.42 16.29
CA GLU A 200 -11.22 -18.74 17.70
C GLU A 200 -12.47 -18.78 18.59
N THR A 201 -13.57 -18.20 18.14
CA THR A 201 -14.85 -18.14 18.87
C THR A 201 -15.90 -19.14 18.39
N ALA A 202 -15.59 -19.92 17.36
CA ALA A 202 -16.42 -20.98 16.78
C ALA A 202 -15.97 -22.37 17.25
#